data_AF-A0A7V1H783-F1
#
_entry.id   AF-A0A7V1H783-F1
#
_cell.length_a   1.000
_cell.length_b   1.000
_cell.length_c   1.000
_cell.angle_alpha   90.00
_cell.angle_beta   90.00
_cell.angle_gamma   90.00
#
_symmetry.space_group_name_H-M   'P 1'
#
loop_
_entity.id
_entity.type
_entity.pdbx_description
1 polymer ?
#
loop_
_entity_poly.entity_id
_entity_poly.type
_entity_poly.pdbx_seq_one_letter_code
_entity_poly.pdbx_strand_id
1 'polypeptide(L)'
;MIDIPLKNPKPDYEEFIRVLNGTSPPKKVHIIEVIIDKEIKKYIIENYFNEESASPAMAYGTEGGRKDDIIENFISEIKCDALHSFEDICCPVVEYKKKYGSRVALLGGVDVNVLAGSPGKEVRGYVRDILETCMEGGRYALGQHRFVLIKDRVVASLVY
;
A
#
# COMPACT_ATOMS: atom_id res chain seq x y z
N MET A 1 -5.15 25.78 -2.54
CA MET A 1 -6.25 24.79 -2.54
C MET A 1 -5.88 23.76 -3.59
N ILE A 2 -5.65 22.50 -3.22
CA ILE A 2 -5.27 21.45 -4.18
C ILE A 2 -6.55 20.99 -4.88
N ASP A 3 -6.57 21.09 -6.21
CA ASP A 3 -7.72 20.70 -7.03
C ASP A 3 -7.65 19.20 -7.34
N ILE A 4 -8.20 18.38 -6.43
CA ILE A 4 -8.25 16.93 -6.59
C ILE A 4 -9.59 16.56 -7.24
N PRO A 5 -9.61 15.95 -8.44
CA PRO A 5 -10.84 15.68 -9.17
C PRO A 5 -11.59 14.48 -8.57
N LEU A 6 -12.35 14.71 -7.50
CA LEU A 6 -13.13 13.68 -6.80
C LEU A 6 -14.42 13.28 -7.54
N LYS A 7 -14.97 14.15 -8.39
CA LYS A 7 -16.29 13.92 -9.04
C LYS A 7 -16.23 13.12 -10.34
N ASN A 8 -15.11 13.17 -11.07
CA ASN A 8 -14.95 12.45 -12.34
C ASN A 8 -13.47 12.12 -12.58
N PRO A 9 -12.93 11.12 -11.87
CA PRO A 9 -11.53 10.75 -12.00
C PRO A 9 -11.24 10.28 -13.44
N LYS A 10 -10.14 10.77 -14.01
CA LYS A 10 -9.64 10.35 -15.34
C LYS A 10 -8.24 9.73 -15.19
N PRO A 11 -8.14 8.52 -14.61
CA PRO A 11 -6.88 7.79 -14.56
C PRO A 11 -6.38 7.51 -15.98
N ASP A 12 -5.07 7.56 -16.17
CA ASP A 12 -4.41 7.24 -17.45
C ASP A 12 -3.52 6.02 -17.21
N TYR A 13 -4.10 4.84 -17.38
CA TYR A 13 -3.43 3.56 -17.12
C TYR A 13 -2.33 3.30 -18.14
N GLU A 14 -2.51 3.72 -19.40
CA GLU A 14 -1.50 3.52 -20.42
C GLU A 14 -0.27 4.38 -20.15
N GLU A 15 -0.46 5.63 -19.72
CA GLU A 15 0.63 6.49 -19.26
C GLU A 15 1.31 5.89 -18.04
N PHE A 16 0.54 5.43 -17.06
CA PHE A 16 1.09 4.78 -15.88
C PHE A 16 1.99 3.59 -16.26
N ILE A 17 1.54 2.70 -17.15
CA ILE A 17 2.33 1.58 -17.65
C ILE A 17 3.56 2.05 -18.42
N ARG A 18 3.45 3.10 -19.25
CA ARG A 18 4.61 3.68 -19.96
C ARG A 18 5.66 4.23 -18.98
N VAL A 19 5.23 4.89 -17.91
CA VAL A 19 6.07 5.43 -16.84
C VAL A 19 6.74 4.32 -16.05
N LEU A 20 5.98 3.29 -15.64
CA LEU A 20 6.54 2.12 -14.94
C LEU A 20 7.60 1.40 -15.79
N ASN A 21 7.39 1.31 -17.11
CA ASN A 21 8.35 0.72 -18.03
C ASN A 21 9.51 1.67 -18.42
N GLY A 22 9.58 2.89 -17.89
CA GLY A 22 10.64 3.86 -18.20
C GLY A 22 10.62 4.41 -19.63
N THR A 23 9.54 4.18 -20.37
CA THR A 23 9.39 4.60 -21.78
C THR A 23 8.96 6.05 -21.95
N SER A 24 8.49 6.70 -20.88
CA SER A 24 8.10 8.11 -20.88
C SER A 24 8.18 8.70 -19.47
N PRO A 25 8.59 9.97 -19.30
CA PRO A 25 8.48 10.66 -18.02
C PRO A 25 7.00 10.93 -17.66
N PRO A 26 6.64 10.94 -16.36
CA PRO A 26 5.26 11.16 -15.94
C PRO A 26 4.83 12.60 -16.24
N LYS A 27 3.67 12.79 -16.91
CA LYS A 27 3.12 14.14 -17.14
C LYS A 27 2.28 14.64 -15.97
N LYS A 28 1.85 13.75 -15.09
CA LYS A 28 1.07 14.04 -13.87
C LYS A 28 1.48 13.11 -12.72
N VAL A 29 1.09 13.46 -11.49
CA VAL A 29 1.33 12.60 -10.34
C VAL A 29 0.44 11.36 -10.45
N HIS A 30 1.05 10.17 -10.52
CA HIS A 30 0.32 8.92 -10.72
C HIS A 30 -0.07 8.21 -9.41
N ILE A 31 0.78 8.32 -8.39
CA ILE A 31 0.57 7.74 -7.05
C ILE A 31 1.11 8.74 -6.03
N ILE A 32 0.32 9.06 -5.01
CA ILE A 32 0.78 9.79 -3.83
C ILE A 32 0.54 8.90 -2.62
N GLU A 33 1.62 8.44 -2.00
CA GLU A 33 1.56 7.82 -0.68
C GLU A 33 1.76 8.93 0.36
N VAL A 34 0.66 9.42 0.95
CA VAL A 34 0.73 10.40 2.04
C VAL A 34 0.74 9.67 3.36
N ILE A 35 1.92 9.57 3.99
CA ILE A 35 2.01 9.19 5.39
C ILE A 35 1.61 10.40 6.21
N ILE A 36 0.34 10.44 6.65
CA ILE A 36 -0.14 11.46 7.60
C ILE A 36 0.21 10.99 9.01
N ASP A 37 0.99 11.81 9.72
CA ASP A 37 1.34 11.56 11.12
C ASP A 37 0.07 11.41 11.98
N LYS A 38 0.15 10.58 13.03
CA LYS A 38 -0.98 10.31 13.93
C LYS A 38 -1.58 11.59 14.53
N GLU A 39 -0.78 12.61 14.80
CA GLU A 39 -1.21 13.88 15.38
C GLU A 39 -1.99 14.71 14.37
N ILE A 40 -1.55 14.72 13.11
CA ILE A 40 -2.27 15.38 12.01
C ILE A 40 -3.58 14.64 11.72
N LYS A 41 -3.57 13.31 11.70
CA LYS A 41 -4.80 12.49 11.55
C LYS A 41 -5.81 12.84 12.64
N LYS A 42 -5.37 12.81 13.90
CA LYS A 42 -6.20 13.17 15.06
C LYS A 42 -6.79 14.56 14.88
N TYR A 43 -5.96 15.55 14.55
CA TYR A 43 -6.41 16.92 14.36
C TYR A 43 -7.47 17.04 13.25
N ILE A 44 -7.28 16.40 12.10
CA ILE A 44 -8.25 16.40 11.01
C ILE A 44 -9.58 15.76 11.45
N ILE A 45 -9.53 14.58 12.08
CA ILE A 45 -10.72 13.87 12.56
C ILE A 45 -11.51 14.73 13.55
N GLU A 46 -10.83 15.29 14.55
CA GLU A 46 -11.48 16.02 15.64
C GLU A 46 -11.95 17.42 15.23
N ASN A 47 -11.23 18.10 14.34
CA ASN A 47 -11.48 19.53 14.07
C ASN A 47 -12.10 19.80 12.70
N TYR A 48 -11.93 18.90 11.72
CA TYR A 48 -12.54 19.05 10.39
C TYR A 48 -13.74 18.14 10.21
N PHE A 49 -13.65 16.89 10.69
CA PHE A 49 -14.77 15.94 10.61
C PHE A 49 -15.68 15.99 11.85
N ASN A 50 -15.26 16.63 12.95
CA ASN A 50 -15.98 16.67 14.23
C ASN A 50 -16.29 15.27 14.80
N GLU A 51 -15.38 14.33 14.62
CA GLU A 51 -15.47 12.97 15.15
C GLU A 51 -14.41 12.71 16.23
N GLU A 52 -14.61 11.72 17.10
CA GLU A 52 -13.61 11.35 18.10
C GLU A 52 -12.51 10.48 17.48
N SER A 53 -11.25 10.90 17.62
CA SER A 53 -10.11 10.12 17.13
C SER A 53 -9.84 8.92 18.05
N ALA A 54 -10.23 7.72 17.62
CA ALA A 54 -9.88 6.48 18.30
C ALA A 54 -8.47 5.97 17.92
N SER A 55 -7.72 5.45 18.89
CA SER A 55 -6.49 4.71 18.59
C SER A 55 -6.83 3.42 17.84
N PRO A 56 -5.94 2.86 16.99
CA PRO A 56 -6.17 1.55 16.41
C PRO A 56 -6.48 0.48 17.47
N ALA A 57 -5.92 0.53 18.67
CA ALA A 57 -6.26 -0.46 19.71
C ALA A 57 -7.68 -0.28 20.30
N MET A 58 -8.14 0.97 20.45
CA MET A 58 -9.48 1.29 20.98
C MET A 58 -10.56 1.19 19.93
N ALA A 59 -10.25 1.62 18.71
CA ALA A 59 -11.02 1.27 17.54
C ALA A 59 -11.08 -0.25 17.50
N TYR A 60 -9.95 -0.98 17.62
CA TYR A 60 -9.82 -2.39 17.25
C TYR A 60 -9.65 -3.45 18.35
N GLY A 61 -10.46 -3.48 19.41
CA GLY A 61 -10.46 -4.56 20.43
C GLY A 61 -10.02 -5.94 19.91
N THR A 62 -8.92 -6.46 20.45
CA THR A 62 -8.22 -7.71 20.05
C THR A 62 -9.16 -8.93 20.13
N GLU A 63 -9.19 -9.93 19.24
CA GLU A 63 -8.15 -10.76 18.62
C GLU A 63 -8.51 -11.04 17.14
N GLY A 64 -7.59 -10.85 16.19
CA GLY A 64 -7.70 -11.29 14.79
C GLY A 64 -8.77 -10.67 13.89
N GLY A 65 -9.88 -10.17 14.43
CA GLY A 65 -11.11 -9.90 13.68
C GLY A 65 -11.42 -8.44 13.42
N ARG A 66 -10.43 -7.56 13.15
CA ARG A 66 -10.73 -6.14 12.88
C ARG A 66 -10.06 -5.52 11.69
N LYS A 67 -8.80 -5.89 11.41
CA LYS A 67 -8.19 -5.55 10.11
C LYS A 67 -8.93 -6.21 8.96
N ASP A 68 -9.31 -7.47 9.14
CA ASP A 68 -10.07 -8.23 8.16
C ASP A 68 -11.45 -7.62 7.93
N ASP A 69 -12.17 -7.21 8.98
CA ASP A 69 -13.47 -6.56 8.84
C ASP A 69 -13.39 -5.23 8.10
N ILE A 70 -12.34 -4.43 8.35
CA ILE A 70 -12.10 -3.18 7.62
C ILE A 70 -11.81 -3.47 6.15
N ILE A 71 -10.96 -4.45 5.88
CA ILE A 71 -10.62 -4.84 4.52
C ILE A 71 -11.87 -5.36 3.80
N GLU A 72 -12.69 -6.16 4.49
CA GLU A 72 -13.96 -6.63 3.96
C GLU A 72 -14.87 -5.45 3.62
N ASN A 73 -15.02 -4.48 4.53
CA ASN A 73 -15.80 -3.27 4.27
C ASN A 73 -15.23 -2.43 3.11
N PHE A 74 -13.90 -2.32 3.00
CA PHE A 74 -13.25 -1.62 1.90
C PHE A 74 -13.52 -2.29 0.56
N ILE A 75 -13.58 -3.63 0.53
CA ILE A 75 -13.88 -4.38 -0.67
C ILE A 75 -15.38 -4.37 -0.99
N SER A 76 -16.25 -4.59 0.00
CA SER A 76 -17.69 -4.77 -0.22
C SER A 76 -18.44 -3.43 -0.38
N GLU A 77 -18.18 -2.48 0.50
CA GLU A 77 -18.90 -1.20 0.58
C GLU A 77 -18.20 -0.11 -0.21
N ILE A 78 -16.90 0.09 0.04
CA ILE A 78 -16.12 1.14 -0.62
C ILE A 78 -15.74 0.75 -2.06
N LYS A 79 -15.63 -0.56 -2.32
CA LYS A 79 -15.27 -1.14 -3.62
C LYS A 79 -13.92 -0.64 -4.13
N CYS A 80 -12.93 -0.63 -3.24
CA CYS A 80 -11.56 -0.26 -3.62
C CYS A 80 -10.97 -1.26 -4.63
N ASP A 81 -10.21 -0.74 -5.60
CA ASP A 81 -9.55 -1.58 -6.62
C ASP A 81 -8.26 -2.24 -6.09
N ALA A 82 -7.62 -1.62 -5.10
CA ALA A 82 -6.35 -2.09 -4.54
C ALA A 82 -6.18 -1.75 -3.06
N LEU A 83 -5.37 -2.56 -2.36
CA LEU A 83 -4.92 -2.35 -0.98
C LEU A 83 -3.41 -2.17 -0.93
N HIS A 84 -2.96 -1.21 -0.11
CA HIS A 84 -1.55 -0.92 0.19
C HIS A 84 -1.46 -0.31 1.61
N SER A 85 -0.46 -0.61 2.45
CA SER A 85 0.69 -1.52 2.27
C SER A 85 0.64 -2.76 3.19
N PHE A 86 1.57 -3.69 2.98
CA PHE A 86 1.71 -4.96 3.70
C PHE A 86 3.07 -5.06 4.39
N GLU A 87 3.09 -5.48 5.66
CA GLU A 87 4.29 -5.67 6.50
C GLU A 87 4.30 -7.09 7.08
N ASP A 88 5.43 -7.79 7.05
CA ASP A 88 5.52 -9.21 7.43
C ASP A 88 5.10 -9.45 8.88
N ILE A 89 5.39 -8.51 9.79
CA ILE A 89 5.08 -8.68 11.20
C ILE A 89 3.57 -8.68 11.51
N CYS A 90 2.74 -8.06 10.68
CA CYS A 90 1.33 -7.85 11.03
C CYS A 90 0.32 -8.07 9.91
N CYS A 91 0.74 -8.02 8.65
CA CYS A 91 -0.10 -8.29 7.48
C CYS A 91 0.79 -8.82 6.33
N PRO A 92 1.28 -10.07 6.41
CA PRO A 92 2.08 -10.66 5.34
C PRO A 92 1.29 -10.69 4.03
N VAL A 93 1.87 -10.14 2.96
CA VAL A 93 1.17 -10.03 1.66
C VAL A 93 0.76 -11.39 1.11
N VAL A 94 1.56 -12.43 1.37
CA VAL A 94 1.33 -13.80 0.91
C VAL A 94 0.03 -14.36 1.50
N GLU A 95 -0.23 -14.12 2.78
CA GLU A 95 -1.44 -14.58 3.44
C GLU A 95 -2.67 -13.79 2.99
N TYR A 96 -2.53 -12.48 2.83
CA TYR A 96 -3.61 -11.62 2.36
C TYR A 96 -3.92 -11.86 0.88
N LYS A 97 -2.93 -12.27 0.08
CA LYS A 97 -3.15 -12.68 -1.32
C LYS A 97 -4.05 -13.89 -1.39
N LYS A 98 -3.81 -14.91 -0.56
CA LYS A 98 -4.67 -16.11 -0.49
C LYS A 98 -6.10 -15.74 -0.09
N LYS A 99 -6.25 -14.81 0.85
CA LYS A 99 -7.55 -14.44 1.41
C LYS A 99 -8.38 -13.51 0.52
N TYR A 100 -7.75 -12.50 -0.07
CA TYR A 100 -8.46 -11.40 -0.76
C TYR A 100 -8.05 -11.21 -2.22
N GLY A 101 -6.98 -11.87 -2.69
CA GLY A 101 -6.39 -11.63 -4.01
C GLY A 101 -7.28 -11.97 -5.21
N SER A 102 -8.40 -12.68 -5.00
CA SER A 102 -9.44 -12.94 -6.00
C SER A 102 -10.47 -11.81 -6.12
N ARG A 103 -10.44 -10.82 -5.20
CA ARG A 103 -11.44 -9.74 -5.10
C ARG A 103 -10.82 -8.35 -5.27
N VAL A 104 -9.59 -8.15 -4.80
CA VAL A 104 -8.91 -6.84 -4.81
C VAL A 104 -7.43 -7.00 -5.18
N ALA A 105 -6.83 -6.00 -5.80
CA ALA A 105 -5.39 -6.01 -6.07
C ALA A 105 -4.59 -5.69 -4.80
N LEU A 106 -3.44 -6.34 -4.64
CA LEU A 106 -2.53 -6.05 -3.53
C LEU A 106 -1.28 -5.35 -4.08
N LEU A 107 -0.89 -4.24 -3.47
CA LEU A 107 0.34 -3.53 -3.82
C LEU A 107 1.30 -3.61 -2.63
N GLY A 108 2.56 -3.93 -2.89
CA GLY A 108 3.60 -3.95 -1.86
C GLY A 108 3.99 -5.36 -1.40
N GLY A 109 4.32 -5.49 -0.12
CA GLY A 109 4.62 -6.78 0.52
C GLY A 109 6.09 -7.12 0.74
N VAL A 110 7.01 -6.25 0.30
CA VAL A 110 8.42 -6.37 0.66
C VAL A 110 8.68 -5.60 1.96
N ASP A 111 9.09 -6.30 3.00
CA ASP A 111 9.46 -5.70 4.29
C ASP A 111 10.78 -4.92 4.16
N VAL A 112 10.75 -3.67 4.63
CA VAL A 112 11.89 -2.75 4.52
C VAL A 112 13.06 -3.19 5.39
N ASN A 113 12.79 -3.88 6.50
CA ASN A 113 13.82 -4.37 7.40
C ASN A 113 14.64 -5.48 6.73
N VAL A 114 13.98 -6.32 5.93
CA VAL A 114 14.67 -7.34 5.12
C VAL A 114 15.50 -6.65 4.03
N LEU A 115 14.94 -5.66 3.32
CA LEU A 115 15.67 -4.91 2.30
C LEU A 115 16.91 -4.19 2.85
N ALA A 116 16.80 -3.57 4.02
CA ALA A 116 17.86 -2.77 4.62
C ALA A 116 18.88 -3.60 5.42
N GLY A 117 18.44 -4.72 5.99
CA GLY A 117 19.22 -5.50 6.96
C GLY A 117 19.84 -6.79 6.42
N SER A 118 19.34 -7.33 5.30
CA SER A 118 19.75 -8.66 4.83
C SER A 118 20.76 -8.62 3.66
N PRO A 119 21.62 -9.63 3.52
CA PRO A 119 22.44 -9.84 2.34
C PRO A 119 21.60 -9.94 1.06
N GLY A 120 22.09 -9.38 -0.05
CA GLY A 120 21.34 -9.37 -1.31
C GLY A 120 20.92 -10.73 -1.86
N LYS A 121 21.60 -11.83 -1.49
CA LYS A 121 21.18 -13.20 -1.84
C LYS A 121 19.89 -13.59 -1.10
N GLU A 122 19.79 -13.24 0.18
CA GLU A 122 18.62 -13.52 1.01
C GLU A 122 17.45 -12.66 0.58
N VAL A 123 17.68 -11.36 0.31
CA VAL A 123 16.66 -10.47 -0.25
C VAL A 123 16.09 -11.02 -1.56
N ARG A 124 16.93 -11.53 -2.47
CA ARG A 124 16.47 -12.13 -3.73
C ARG A 124 15.66 -13.41 -3.54
N GLY A 125 16.00 -14.23 -2.53
CA GLY A 125 15.21 -15.41 -2.18
C GLY A 125 13.84 -15.01 -1.66
N TYR A 126 13.83 -14.15 -0.65
CA TYR A 126 12.63 -13.60 -0.04
C TYR A 126 11.65 -12.97 -1.06
N VAL A 127 12.15 -12.09 -1.94
CA VAL A 127 11.32 -11.47 -2.99
C VAL A 127 10.80 -12.50 -3.98
N ARG A 128 11.58 -13.53 -4.31
CA ARG A 128 11.12 -14.61 -5.20
C ARG A 128 9.97 -15.39 -4.56
N ASP A 129 10.06 -15.72 -3.28
CA ASP A 129 9.02 -16.46 -2.57
C ASP A 129 7.69 -15.68 -2.54
N ILE A 130 7.76 -14.35 -2.38
CA ILE A 130 6.59 -13.46 -2.50
C ILE A 130 6.01 -13.54 -3.91
N LEU A 131 6.84 -13.37 -4.94
CA LEU A 131 6.39 -13.38 -6.34
C LEU A 131 5.76 -14.72 -6.74
N GLU A 132 6.35 -15.84 -6.32
CA GLU A 132 5.83 -17.19 -6.60
C GLU A 132 4.40 -17.37 -6.10
N THR A 133 4.06 -16.81 -4.93
CA THR A 133 2.69 -16.87 -4.41
C THR A 133 1.80 -15.79 -5.01
N CYS A 134 2.30 -14.56 -5.14
CA CYS A 134 1.46 -13.40 -5.40
C CYS A 134 1.19 -13.12 -6.88
N MET A 135 2.01 -13.66 -7.80
CA MET A 135 1.77 -13.53 -9.23
C MET A 135 0.61 -14.39 -9.72
N GLU A 136 0.32 -15.51 -9.04
CA GLU A 136 -0.78 -16.39 -9.42
C GLU A 136 -2.13 -15.65 -9.36
N GLY A 137 -2.94 -15.79 -10.42
CA GLY A 137 -4.25 -15.13 -10.53
C GLY A 137 -4.19 -13.62 -10.82
N GLY A 138 -3.00 -13.04 -11.08
CA GLY A 138 -2.84 -11.61 -11.35
C GLY A 138 -3.20 -10.73 -10.15
N ARG A 139 -3.54 -9.45 -10.35
CA ARG A 139 -3.96 -8.52 -9.26
C ARG A 139 -2.93 -8.39 -8.14
N TYR A 140 -1.67 -8.22 -8.52
CA TYR A 140 -0.58 -7.98 -7.60
C TYR A 140 0.46 -7.07 -8.27
N ALA A 141 0.99 -6.11 -7.52
CA ALA A 141 2.17 -5.35 -7.90
C ALA A 141 3.18 -5.38 -6.74
N LEU A 142 4.41 -5.79 -7.05
CA LEU A 142 5.47 -5.90 -6.04
C LEU A 142 5.93 -4.50 -5.63
N GLY A 143 6.12 -4.29 -4.34
CA GLY A 143 6.71 -3.07 -3.81
C GLY A 143 7.00 -3.16 -2.32
N GLN A 144 7.53 -2.09 -1.75
CA GLN A 144 7.79 -1.98 -0.31
C GLN A 144 6.70 -1.18 0.41
N HIS A 145 6.63 -1.36 1.72
CA HIS A 145 5.59 -0.78 2.57
C HIS A 145 5.84 0.66 3.03
N ARG A 146 7.10 1.13 2.97
CA ARG A 146 7.55 2.47 3.38
C ARG A 146 8.73 2.92 2.52
N PHE A 147 8.98 4.24 2.50
CA PHE A 147 10.18 4.82 1.90
C PHE A 147 11.43 4.52 2.73
N VAL A 148 12.55 4.25 2.05
CA VAL A 148 13.88 4.22 2.66
C VAL A 148 14.60 5.50 2.30
N LEU A 149 15.02 6.26 3.31
CA LEU A 149 15.89 7.41 3.14
C LEU A 149 17.34 6.99 3.35
N ILE A 150 18.12 6.98 2.28
CA ILE A 150 19.58 6.86 2.35
C ILE A 150 20.12 8.27 2.28
N LYS A 151 21.03 8.64 3.20
CA LYS A 151 21.70 9.95 3.14
C LYS A 151 22.33 10.11 1.75
N ASP A 152 21.98 11.19 1.05
CA ASP A 152 22.36 11.53 -0.33
C ASP A 152 21.61 10.82 -1.48
N ARG A 153 20.60 9.96 -1.22
CA ARG A 153 19.71 9.39 -2.26
C ARG A 153 18.29 9.15 -1.72
N VAL A 154 17.31 9.89 -2.25
CA VAL A 154 15.89 9.54 -2.06
C VAL A 154 15.59 8.31 -2.92
N VAL A 155 15.35 7.15 -2.29
CA VAL A 155 14.84 5.96 -2.99
C VAL A 155 13.33 5.97 -2.84
N ALA A 156 12.64 6.43 -3.88
CA ALA A 156 11.18 6.38 -3.96
C ALA A 156 10.69 4.93 -4.12
N SER A 157 9.44 4.70 -3.70
CA SER A 157 8.69 3.45 -3.87
C SER A 157 8.92 2.83 -5.25
N LEU A 158 9.65 1.72 -5.29
CA LEU A 158 9.77 0.88 -6.48
C LEU A 158 8.55 -0.02 -6.49
N VAL A 159 7.51 0.43 -7.18
CA VAL A 159 6.46 -0.45 -7.71
C VAL A 159 7.01 -0.93 -9.06
N TYR A 160 7.36 -2.22 -9.15
CA TYR A 160 7.69 -2.85 -10.43
C TYR A 160 6.44 -3.46 -11.05
#